data_AF-A0A356HL88-F1
#
_entry.id   AF-A0A356HL88-F1
#
_cell.length_a   1.000
_cell.length_b   1.000
_cell.length_c   1.000
_cell.angle_alpha   90.00
_cell.angle_beta   90.00
_cell.angle_gamma   90.00
#
_symmetry.space_group_name_H-M   'P 1'
#
loop_
_entity.id
_entity.type
_entity.pdbx_description
1 polymer ?
#
loop_
_entity_poly.entity_id
_entity_poly.type
_entity_poly.pdbx_seq_one_letter_code
_entity_poly.pdbx_strand_id
1 'polypeptide(L)' 'MNGAESLLRSLVACGVEVCFGNPGTSEMHFVAALDSVDSMRPVLGLFEGVVT' A
#
# COMPACT_ATOMS: atom_id res chain seq x y z
N MET A 1 12.76 4.65 -7.51
CA MET A 1 11.80 3.85 -8.28
C MET A 1 12.16 2.37 -8.24
N ASN A 2 11.59 1.66 -7.27
CA ASN A 2 11.62 0.20 -7.13
C ASN A 2 10.25 -0.39 -7.53
N GLY A 3 10.09 -1.71 -7.47
CA GLY A 3 8.84 -2.37 -7.87
C GLY A 3 7.61 -1.93 -7.06
N ALA A 4 7.74 -1.73 -5.75
CA ALA A 4 6.64 -1.31 -4.88
C ALA A 4 6.18 0.12 -5.20
N GLU A 5 7.13 1.04 -5.40
CA GLU A 5 6.84 2.41 -5.78
C GLU A 5 6.16 2.49 -7.16
N SER A 6 6.64 1.70 -8.13
CA SER A 6 6.01 1.62 -9.46
C SER A 6 4.58 1.11 -9.40
N LEU A 7 4.30 0.10 -8.56
CA LEU A 7 2.95 -0.41 -8.34
C LEU A 7 2.04 0.65 -7.72
N LEU A 8 2.46 1.29 -6.62
CA LEU A 8 1.68 2.31 -5.93
C LEU A 8 1.36 3.50 -6.84
N ARG A 9 2.35 4.01 -7.58
CA ARG A 9 2.13 5.12 -8.53
C ARG A 9 1.17 4.75 -9.65
N SER A 10 1.19 3.49 -10.11
CA SER A 10 0.23 3.01 -11.11
C SER A 10 -1.19 2.93 -10.54
N LEU A 11 -1.35 2.44 -9.31
CA LEU A 11 -2.65 2.39 -8.62
C LEU A 11 -3.22 3.80 -8.41
N VAL A 12 -2.40 4.75 -7.97
CA VAL A 12 -2.78 6.16 -7.84
C VAL A 12 -3.19 6.75 -9.19
N ALA A 13 -2.45 6.46 -10.27
CA ALA A 13 -2.81 6.91 -11.62
C ALA A 13 -4.14 6.34 -12.10
N CYS A 14 -4.56 5.19 -11.56
CA CYS A 14 -5.88 4.60 -11.78
C CYS A 14 -6.98 5.11 -10.83
N GLY A 15 -6.68 6.08 -9.96
CA GLY A 15 -7.64 6.67 -9.01
C GLY A 15 -7.83 5.86 -7.73
N VAL A 16 -6.92 4.95 -7.40
CA VAL A 16 -6.93 4.25 -6.10
C VAL A 16 -6.26 5.15 -5.06
N GLU A 17 -7.04 5.55 -4.06
CA GLU A 17 -6.60 6.52 -3.03
C GLU A 17 -6.38 5.90 -1.65
N VAL A 18 -6.90 4.69 -1.40
CA VAL A 18 -6.83 4.03 -0.09
C VAL A 18 -6.36 2.59 -0.25
N CYS A 19 -5.42 2.17 0.59
CA CYS A 19 -4.92 0.81 0.67
C CYS A 19 -5.17 0.26 2.07
N PHE A 20 -6.08 -0.71 2.18
CA PHE A 20 -6.27 -1.47 3.41
C PHE A 20 -5.28 -2.65 3.43
N GLY A 21 -4.68 -2.94 4.59
CA GLY A 21 -3.70 -4.03 4.69
C GLY A 21 -3.49 -4.56 6.11
N ASN A 22 -3.09 -5.83 6.20
CA ASN A 22 -2.49 -6.45 7.38
C ASN A 22 -1.10 -6.98 6.97
N PRO A 23 -0.08 -6.12 6.87
CA PRO A 23 1.20 -6.50 6.28
C PRO A 23 2.00 -7.45 7.19
N GLY A 24 2.59 -8.48 6.59
CA GLY A 24 3.62 -9.32 7.20
C GLY A 24 5.03 -8.90 6.75
N THR A 25 6.03 -9.70 7.12
CA THR A 25 7.44 -9.42 6.78
C THR A 25 7.69 -9.31 5.27
N SER A 26 7.01 -10.14 4.48
CA SER A 26 7.14 -10.16 3.01
C SER A 26 6.68 -8.87 2.36
N GLU A 27 5.76 -8.15 3.00
CA GLU A 27 5.14 -6.93 2.49
C GLU A 27 5.79 -5.65 3.01
N MET A 28 6.79 -5.73 3.90
CA MET A 28 7.40 -4.53 4.51
C MET A 28 8.03 -3.57 3.48
N HIS A 29 8.51 -4.08 2.35
CA HIS A 29 8.99 -3.22 1.25
C HIS A 29 7.87 -2.42 0.58
N PHE A 30 6.64 -2.96 0.55
CA PHE A 30 5.45 -2.27 0.07
C PHE A 30 4.98 -1.23 1.09
N VAL A 31 4.99 -1.57 2.38
CA VAL A 31 4.71 -0.63 3.48
C VAL A 31 5.66 0.56 3.44
N ALA A 32 6.97 0.33 3.30
CA ALA A 32 7.94 1.41 3.19
C ALA A 32 7.72 2.30 1.94
N ALA A 33 7.17 1.75 0.86
CA ALA A 33 6.87 2.53 -0.34
C ALA A 33 5.62 3.41 -0.17
N LEU A 34 4.68 3.05 0.70
CA LEU A 34 3.52 3.89 1.03
C LEU A 34 3.96 5.22 1.66
N ASP A 35 5.04 5.24 2.44
CA ASP A 35 5.63 6.47 3.00
C ASP A 35 6.23 7.40 1.91
N SER A 36 6.48 6.89 0.70
CA SER A 36 7.07 7.65 -0.42
C SER A 36 6.03 8.11 -1.46
N VAL A 37 4.76 7.71 -1.31
CA VAL A 37 3.67 8.01 -2.25
C VAL A 37 2.47 8.57 -1.48
N ASP A 38 2.55 9.86 -1.14
CA ASP A 38 1.57 10.57 -0.29
C ASP A 38 0.11 10.51 -0.79
N SER A 39 -0.11 10.24 -2.08
CA SER A 39 -1.45 10.15 -2.69
C SER A 39 -2.20 8.86 -2.36
N MET A 40 -1.55 7.86 -1.75
CA MET A 40 -2.18 6.62 -1.31
C MET A 40 -2.25 6.60 0.22
N ARG A 41 -3.45 6.54 0.79
CA ARG A 41 -3.66 6.46 2.23
C ARG A 41 -3.63 5.00 2.70
N PRO A 42 -2.64 4.57 3.51
CA PRO A 42 -2.66 3.24 4.12
C PRO A 42 -3.61 3.19 5.33
N VAL A 43 -4.33 2.08 5.47
CA VAL A 43 -5.18 1.76 6.62
C VAL A 43 -4.86 0.34 7.09
N LEU A 44 -4.34 0.23 8.33
CA LEU A 44 -3.99 -1.06 8.90
C LEU A 44 -5.21 -1.76 9.51
N GLY A 45 -5.38 -3.04 9.20
CA GLY A 45 -6.37 -3.94 9.78
C GLY A 45 -5.75 -4.87 10.82
N LEU A 46 -6.55 -5.36 11.77
CA LEU A 46 -6.08 -6.24 12.85
C LEU A 46 -5.73 -7.66 12.36
N PHE A 47 -6.42 -8.14 11.33
CA PHE A 47 -6.21 -9.44 10.69
C PHE A 47 -6.70 -9.41 9.24
N GLU A 48 -6.31 -10.38 8.43
CA GLU A 48 -6.56 -10.35 6.97
C GLU A 48 -8.05 -10.31 6.62
N GLY A 49 -8.90 -10.97 7.41
CA GLY A 49 -10.34 -11.08 7.15
C GLY A 49 -11.15 -9.78 7.31
N VAL A 50 -10.55 -8.69 7.78
CA VAL A 50 -11.22 -7.36 7.89
C VAL A 50 -10.69 -6.33 6.89
N VAL A 51 -9.72 -6.72 6.06
CA VAL A 51 -9.14 -5.87 5.03
C VAL A 51 -9.92 -6.11 3.73
N THR A 52 -10.72 -5.16 3.27
CA THR A 52 -11.56 -5.27 2.04
C THR A 52 -11.66 -3.93 1.33
#